data_AF-A8X258-F1
#
_entry.id   AF-A8X258-F1
#
_cell.length_a   1.000
_cell.length_b   1.000
_cell.length_c   1.000
_cell.angle_alpha   90.00
_cell.angle_beta   90.00
_cell.angle_gamma   90.00
#
_symmetry.space_group_name_H-M   'P 1'
#
loop_
_entity.id
_entity.type
_entity.pdbx_description
1 polymer ?
#
loop_
_entity_poly.entity_id
_entity_poly.type
_entity_poly.pdbx_seq_one_letter_code
_entity_poly.pdbx_strand_id
1 'polypeptide(L)'
;MSHRYFLLNEGHSNKRRFFDKLIILTDITFVSGLIFTMIAREGNEGKKVLPVFKAFHDCVRPKLTHLKGNYEQFWHLFTTLTEECDYLEAYKALDIRTAENQDETKYVAFPHRLYHNIEFFGAGPASDINKDLYVNTLGGEYFQYAVSGTNGMQKSRVYESLPKHS
;
A
#
# COMPACT_ATOMS: atom_id res chain seq x y z
N MET A 1 41.02 32.07 -70.78
CA MET A 1 40.84 30.76 -71.43
C MET A 1 40.06 29.88 -70.46
N SER A 2 38.73 29.80 -70.61
CA SER A 2 37.95 28.84 -71.41
C SER A 2 37.88 27.43 -70.81
N HIS A 3 36.73 27.18 -70.17
CA HIS A 3 35.95 25.96 -69.98
C HIS A 3 36.58 24.55 -70.08
N ARG A 4 36.20 23.69 -69.11
CA ARG A 4 35.29 22.55 -69.38
C ARG A 4 34.60 22.07 -68.10
N TYR A 5 33.28 22.06 -68.15
CA TYR A 5 32.37 21.34 -67.24
C TYR A 5 32.37 19.84 -67.58
N PHE A 6 32.21 18.98 -66.58
CA PHE A 6 31.30 17.83 -66.67
C PHE A 6 30.72 17.52 -65.28
N LEU A 7 29.39 17.49 -65.21
CA LEU A 7 28.54 17.11 -64.08
C LEU A 7 28.08 15.65 -64.23
N LEU A 8 27.54 15.14 -63.12
CA LEU A 8 26.67 13.94 -62.92
C LEU A 8 27.44 12.63 -62.63
N ASN A 9 27.10 11.81 -61.62
CA ASN A 9 25.83 11.58 -60.90
C ASN A 9 26.13 10.99 -59.49
N GLU A 10 25.60 11.51 -58.38
CA GLU A 10 24.36 11.14 -57.65
C GLU A 10 24.24 9.71 -57.06
N GLY A 11 23.84 9.65 -55.77
CA GLY A 11 22.73 8.76 -55.40
C GLY A 11 22.97 7.60 -54.41
N HIS A 12 23.54 7.80 -53.20
CA HIS A 12 23.54 6.69 -52.22
C HIS A 12 23.46 7.05 -50.72
N SER A 13 23.05 8.28 -50.34
CA SER A 13 23.13 8.71 -48.93
C SER A 13 21.78 8.86 -48.19
N ASN A 14 20.64 8.94 -48.88
CA ASN A 14 19.39 9.35 -48.22
C ASN A 14 18.53 8.18 -47.70
N LYS A 15 18.59 6.99 -48.32
CA LYS A 15 17.82 5.81 -47.88
C LYS A 15 18.33 5.25 -46.55
N ARG A 16 19.65 5.14 -46.39
CA ARG A 16 20.28 4.56 -45.20
C ARG A 16 19.90 5.32 -43.92
N ARG A 17 19.96 6.65 -43.99
CA ARG A 17 19.59 7.57 -42.90
C ARG A 17 18.10 7.51 -42.54
N PHE A 18 17.23 7.13 -43.48
CA PHE A 18 15.80 6.95 -43.23
C PHE A 18 15.51 5.62 -42.52
N PHE A 19 16.18 4.54 -42.94
CA PHE A 19 16.07 3.23 -42.28
C PHE A 19 16.66 3.24 -40.87
N ASP A 20 17.80 3.91 -40.65
CA ASP A 20 18.39 4.03 -39.30
C ASP A 20 17.47 4.77 -38.33
N LYS A 21 16.79 5.84 -38.80
CA LYS A 21 15.77 6.55 -38.00
C LYS A 21 14.54 5.70 -37.74
N LEU A 22 14.12 4.86 -38.70
CA LEU A 22 12.96 4.00 -38.56
C LEU A 22 13.21 2.87 -37.55
N ILE A 23 14.41 2.29 -37.56
CA ILE A 23 14.84 1.24 -36.61
C ILE A 23 14.91 1.79 -35.18
N ILE A 24 15.49 2.97 -34.98
CA ILE A 24 15.55 3.63 -33.66
C ILE A 24 14.13 3.94 -33.14
N LEU A 25 13.20 4.34 -34.01
CA LEU A 25 11.82 4.62 -33.62
C LEU A 25 11.09 3.34 -33.18
N THR A 26 11.28 2.23 -33.90
CA THR A 26 10.67 0.94 -33.53
C THR A 26 11.21 0.40 -32.21
N ASP A 27 12.52 0.53 -31.96
CA ASP A 27 13.13 0.05 -30.71
C ASP A 27 12.65 0.86 -29.49
N ILE A 28 12.50 2.18 -29.62
CA ILE A 28 11.94 3.03 -28.54
C ILE A 28 10.49 2.67 -28.24
N THR A 29 9.66 2.40 -29.26
CA THR A 29 8.28 1.97 -29.03
C THR A 29 8.19 0.61 -28.34
N PHE A 30 9.05 -0.35 -28.70
CA PHE A 30 9.06 -1.68 -28.10
C PHE A 30 9.52 -1.65 -26.63
N VAL A 31 10.53 -0.85 -26.30
CA VAL A 31 11.01 -0.67 -24.92
C VAL A 31 9.98 0.05 -24.06
N SER A 32 9.30 1.08 -24.59
CA SER A 32 8.23 1.77 -23.86
C SER A 32 7.00 0.87 -23.59
N GLY A 33 6.64 -0.01 -24.53
CA GLY A 33 5.60 -1.02 -24.37
C GLY A 33 5.97 -2.12 -23.36
N LEU A 34 7.24 -2.56 -23.35
CA LEU A 34 7.77 -3.52 -22.36
C LEU A 34 7.84 -2.94 -20.94
N ILE A 35 8.17 -1.66 -20.81
CA ILE A 35 8.13 -0.98 -19.50
C ILE A 35 6.68 -0.87 -19.00
N PHE A 36 5.71 -0.58 -19.88
CA PHE A 36 4.29 -0.53 -19.51
C PHE A 36 3.71 -1.89 -19.09
N THR A 37 4.14 -3.01 -19.69
CA THR A 37 3.71 -4.35 -19.25
C THR A 37 4.35 -4.79 -17.94
N MET A 38 5.55 -4.30 -17.60
CA MET A 38 6.18 -4.57 -16.30
C MET A 38 5.55 -3.80 -15.13
N ILE A 39 4.91 -2.65 -15.38
CA ILE A 39 4.26 -1.84 -14.33
C ILE A 39 2.83 -2.33 -14.03
N ALA A 40 2.19 -3.07 -14.94
CA ALA A 40 0.90 -3.71 -14.69
C ALA A 40 1.03 -5.04 -13.92
N ARG A 41 1.67 -4.99 -12.75
CA ARG A 41 1.66 -6.07 -11.77
C ARG A 41 1.00 -5.58 -10.48
N GLU A 42 -0.15 -4.92 -10.60
CA GLU A 42 -1.10 -4.87 -9.48
C GLU A 42 -1.60 -6.28 -9.24
N GLY A 43 -1.03 -6.92 -8.23
CA GLY A 43 -1.49 -8.20 -7.74
C GLY A 43 -2.99 -8.16 -7.44
N ASN A 44 -3.61 -9.33 -7.50
CA ASN A 44 -5.03 -9.55 -7.18
C ASN A 44 -5.44 -9.08 -5.76
N GLU A 45 -4.49 -8.65 -4.92
CA GLU A 45 -4.67 -8.08 -3.58
C GLU A 45 -5.40 -6.72 -3.59
N GLY A 46 -5.09 -5.84 -4.55
CA GLY A 46 -5.74 -4.53 -4.66
C GLY A 46 -7.24 -4.64 -4.94
N LYS A 47 -7.68 -5.73 -5.59
CA LYS A 47 -9.09 -5.96 -5.92
C LYS A 47 -9.95 -6.44 -4.73
N LYS A 48 -9.35 -6.98 -3.67
CA LYS A 48 -10.08 -7.50 -2.47
C LYS A 48 -10.05 -6.55 -1.27
N VAL A 49 -9.03 -5.71 -1.13
CA VAL A 49 -8.99 -4.65 -0.10
C VAL A 49 -9.93 -3.50 -0.46
N LEU A 50 -10.14 -3.27 -1.76
CA LEU A 50 -11.00 -2.20 -2.27
C LEU A 50 -12.47 -2.32 -1.82
N PRO A 51 -13.14 -3.49 -1.83
CA PRO A 51 -14.51 -3.65 -1.34
C PRO A 51 -14.69 -3.38 0.16
N VAL A 52 -13.79 -3.87 1.01
CA VAL A 52 -13.87 -3.67 2.48
C VAL A 52 -13.66 -2.21 2.83
N PHE A 53 -12.61 -1.60 2.28
CA PHE A 53 -12.34 -0.18 2.49
C PHE A 53 -13.47 0.71 1.95
N LYS A 54 -14.00 0.39 0.76
CA LYS A 54 -15.11 1.13 0.16
C LYS A 54 -16.37 1.05 1.04
N ALA A 55 -16.72 -0.14 1.55
CA ALA A 55 -17.87 -0.30 2.43
C ALA A 55 -17.72 0.52 3.73
N PHE A 56 -16.55 0.44 4.36
CA PHE A 56 -16.22 1.26 5.54
C PHE A 56 -16.35 2.76 5.22
N HIS A 57 -15.71 3.22 4.14
CA HIS A 57 -15.66 4.63 3.76
C HIS A 57 -17.05 5.19 3.44
N ASP A 58 -17.83 4.46 2.63
CA ASP A 58 -19.17 4.85 2.23
C ASP A 58 -20.12 4.93 3.44
N CYS A 59 -19.93 4.08 4.45
CA CYS A 59 -20.71 4.12 5.69
C CYS A 59 -20.26 5.27 6.61
N VAL A 60 -18.98 5.33 6.95
CA VAL A 60 -18.45 6.21 8.00
C VAL A 60 -18.37 7.67 7.56
N ARG A 61 -17.98 7.94 6.31
CA ARG A 61 -17.69 9.31 5.86
C ARG A 61 -18.90 10.24 5.94
N PRO A 62 -20.09 9.89 5.44
CA PRO A 62 -21.26 10.79 5.53
C PRO A 62 -21.61 11.17 6.97
N LYS A 63 -21.47 10.22 7.90
CA LYS A 63 -21.76 10.39 9.33
C LYS A 63 -20.83 11.40 9.99
N LEU A 64 -19.58 11.45 9.58
CA LEU A 64 -18.57 12.33 10.20
C LEU A 64 -18.34 13.63 9.42
N THR A 65 -18.88 13.77 8.21
CA THR A 65 -18.60 14.92 7.32
C THR A 65 -18.97 16.26 7.96
N HIS A 66 -20.03 16.30 8.78
CA HIS A 66 -20.47 17.51 9.47
C HIS A 66 -19.54 17.94 10.61
N LEU A 67 -18.65 17.07 11.09
CA LEU A 67 -17.67 17.35 12.15
C LEU A 67 -16.32 17.82 11.62
N LYS A 68 -16.18 17.98 10.29
CA LYS A 68 -14.91 18.38 9.67
C LYS A 68 -14.44 19.73 10.22
N GLY A 69 -13.25 19.74 10.82
CA GLY A 69 -12.66 20.92 11.45
C GLY A 69 -13.04 21.12 12.91
N ASN A 70 -13.99 20.34 13.45
CA ASN A 70 -14.35 20.32 14.86
C ASN A 70 -13.80 19.04 15.53
N TYR A 71 -12.51 19.07 15.87
CA TYR A 71 -11.80 17.91 16.39
C TYR A 71 -12.30 17.45 17.77
N GLU A 72 -12.73 18.39 18.62
CA GLU A 72 -13.27 18.06 19.94
C GLU A 72 -14.56 17.25 19.80
N GLN A 73 -15.53 17.75 19.03
CA GLN A 73 -16.77 17.01 18.79
C GLN A 73 -16.54 15.71 18.03
N PHE A 74 -15.57 15.68 17.11
CA PHE A 74 -15.18 14.45 16.43
C PHE A 74 -14.83 13.34 17.45
N TRP A 75 -13.94 13.62 18.41
CA TRP A 75 -13.51 12.61 19.37
C TRP A 75 -14.64 12.17 20.31
N HIS A 76 -15.57 13.06 20.66
CA HIS A 76 -16.71 12.71 21.51
C HIS A 76 -17.80 11.92 20.79
N LEU A 77 -18.03 12.17 19.50
CA LEU A 77 -19.16 11.62 18.77
C LEU A 77 -18.80 10.46 17.84
N PHE A 78 -17.51 10.23 17.57
CA PHE A 78 -17.05 9.24 16.59
C PHE A 78 -17.76 7.89 16.77
N THR A 79 -17.60 7.27 17.94
CA THR A 79 -18.14 5.93 18.21
C THR A 79 -19.65 5.87 18.06
N THR A 80 -20.37 6.83 18.64
CA THR A 80 -21.84 6.87 18.58
C THR A 80 -22.37 7.08 17.16
N LEU A 81 -21.71 7.93 16.37
CA LEU A 81 -22.15 8.18 15.00
C LEU A 81 -21.89 7.01 14.08
N THR A 82 -20.80 6.26 14.31
CA THR A 82 -20.34 5.19 13.43
C THR A 82 -20.69 3.78 13.90
N GLU A 83 -21.35 3.60 15.04
CA GLU A 83 -21.69 2.29 15.61
C GLU A 83 -22.36 1.35 14.60
N GLU A 84 -23.27 1.85 13.74
CA GLU A 84 -23.90 1.00 12.73
C GLU A 84 -22.92 0.47 11.65
N CYS A 85 -21.79 1.15 11.46
CA CYS A 85 -20.76 0.76 10.50
C CYS A 85 -19.85 -0.37 11.00
N ASP A 86 -20.01 -0.82 12.25
CA ASP A 86 -19.22 -1.91 12.83
C ASP A 86 -19.70 -3.28 12.34
N TYR A 87 -20.91 -3.36 11.78
CA TYR A 87 -21.57 -4.62 11.38
C TYR A 87 -21.73 -4.79 9.86
N LEU A 88 -20.87 -4.13 9.06
CA LEU A 88 -20.96 -4.19 7.61
C LEU A 88 -20.74 -5.62 7.08
N GLU A 89 -21.61 -6.05 6.16
CA GLU A 89 -21.52 -7.38 5.51
C GLU A 89 -20.16 -7.64 4.85
N ALA A 90 -19.50 -6.59 4.35
CA ALA A 90 -18.17 -6.67 3.76
C ALA A 90 -17.10 -7.17 4.76
N TYR A 91 -17.31 -6.98 6.07
CA TYR A 91 -16.38 -7.44 7.10
C TYR A 91 -16.37 -8.96 7.27
N LYS A 92 -17.34 -9.70 6.71
CA LYS A 92 -17.27 -11.17 6.61
C LYS A 92 -16.10 -11.66 5.76
N ALA A 93 -15.52 -10.78 4.93
CA ALA A 93 -14.28 -11.03 4.20
C ALA A 93 -13.02 -10.86 5.06
N LEU A 94 -13.16 -10.45 6.32
CA LEU A 94 -12.09 -10.39 7.32
C LEU A 94 -12.27 -11.52 8.33
N ASP A 95 -11.18 -12.06 8.84
CA ASP A 95 -11.18 -12.88 10.05
C ASP A 95 -10.93 -11.94 11.24
N ILE A 96 -12.02 -11.40 11.80
CA ILE A 96 -11.96 -10.50 12.96
C ILE A 96 -11.98 -11.35 14.22
N ARG A 97 -10.91 -11.24 15.02
CA ARG A 97 -10.75 -11.96 16.28
C ARG A 97 -10.78 -11.01 17.45
N THR A 98 -11.45 -11.41 18.51
CA THR A 98 -11.38 -10.74 19.81
C THR A 98 -10.14 -11.21 20.57
N ALA A 99 -9.54 -10.26 21.26
CA ALA A 99 -8.30 -10.37 21.98
C ALA A 99 -8.52 -9.66 23.32
N GLU A 100 -8.84 -10.43 24.36
CA GLU A 100 -9.05 -9.87 25.69
C GLU A 100 -7.73 -9.33 26.25
N ASN A 101 -7.77 -8.09 26.72
CA ASN A 101 -6.68 -7.43 27.41
C ASN A 101 -7.06 -7.25 28.89
N GLN A 102 -6.12 -6.82 29.74
CA GLN A 102 -6.39 -6.62 31.17
C GLN A 102 -7.48 -5.56 31.44
N ASP A 103 -7.56 -4.53 30.60
CA ASP A 103 -8.40 -3.34 30.78
C ASP A 103 -9.38 -3.09 29.61
N GLU A 104 -9.27 -3.83 28.51
CA GLU A 104 -10.07 -3.62 27.31
C GLU A 104 -10.16 -4.89 26.45
N THR A 105 -11.15 -4.98 25.58
CA THR A 105 -11.18 -6.00 24.51
C THR A 105 -10.64 -5.38 23.23
N LYS A 106 -9.57 -5.95 22.66
CA LYS A 106 -9.07 -5.55 21.35
C LYS A 106 -9.67 -6.43 20.25
N TYR A 107 -9.85 -5.84 19.07
CA TYR A 107 -10.30 -6.54 17.87
C TYR A 107 -9.19 -6.50 16.83
N VAL A 108 -8.87 -7.66 16.26
CA VAL A 108 -7.79 -7.81 15.29
C VAL A 108 -8.39 -8.36 14.00
N ALA A 109 -8.29 -7.58 12.92
CA ALA A 109 -8.81 -7.96 11.61
C ALA A 109 -7.69 -8.55 10.74
N PHE A 110 -7.78 -9.86 10.46
CA PHE A 110 -6.90 -10.53 9.50
C PHE A 110 -7.58 -10.61 8.11
N PRO A 111 -6.81 -10.56 7.01
CA PRO A 111 -7.26 -11.07 5.72
C PRO A 111 -7.82 -12.50 5.86
N HIS A 112 -8.96 -12.79 5.22
CA HIS A 112 -9.65 -14.09 5.36
C HIS A 112 -8.71 -15.31 5.23
N ARG A 113 -9.02 -16.37 6.00
CA ARG A 113 -8.28 -17.63 6.34
C ARG A 113 -7.46 -18.37 5.26
N LEU A 114 -7.40 -17.89 4.02
CA LEU A 114 -6.58 -18.48 2.95
C LEU A 114 -5.10 -18.09 3.03
N TYR A 115 -4.71 -17.17 3.92
CA TYR A 115 -3.33 -16.73 4.10
C TYR A 115 -2.72 -17.40 5.33
N HIS A 116 -1.92 -18.44 5.10
CA HIS A 116 -1.31 -19.22 6.19
C HIS A 116 -0.03 -18.60 6.77
N ASN A 117 0.44 -17.45 6.26
CA ASN A 117 1.73 -16.84 6.64
C ASN A 117 1.61 -15.30 6.74
N ILE A 118 0.76 -14.78 7.62
CA ILE A 118 0.70 -13.33 7.88
C ILE A 118 1.58 -13.02 9.07
N GLU A 119 2.64 -12.24 8.85
CA GLU A 119 3.41 -11.63 9.94
C GLU A 119 2.61 -10.45 10.51
N PHE A 120 2.23 -10.56 11.78
CA PHE A 120 1.53 -9.50 12.51
C PHE A 120 2.55 -8.66 13.29
N PHE A 121 2.47 -7.34 13.14
CA PHE A 121 3.32 -6.39 13.88
C PHE A 121 2.45 -5.42 14.67
N GLY A 122 2.59 -5.45 16.00
CA GLY A 122 1.89 -4.55 16.91
C GLY A 122 2.80 -3.47 17.48
N ALA A 123 2.29 -2.24 17.62
CA ALA A 123 2.98 -1.19 18.36
C ALA A 123 2.02 -0.44 19.29
N GLY A 124 2.43 -0.18 20.53
CA GLY A 124 1.57 0.53 21.50
C GLY A 124 2.29 0.86 22.81
N PRO A 125 1.92 1.95 23.51
CA PRO A 125 2.68 2.46 24.66
C PRO A 125 2.56 1.61 25.94
N ALA A 126 1.50 0.82 26.11
CA ALA A 126 1.34 -0.07 27.26
C ALA A 126 2.12 -1.38 27.04
N SER A 127 3.39 -1.40 27.45
CA SER A 127 4.37 -2.37 26.93
C SER A 127 4.07 -3.82 27.25
N ASP A 128 3.84 -4.13 28.52
CA ASP A 128 3.87 -5.53 28.96
C ASP A 128 2.56 -6.24 28.63
N ILE A 129 1.46 -5.50 28.78
CA ILE A 129 0.09 -5.95 28.51
C ILE A 129 -0.10 -6.20 27.00
N ASN A 130 0.29 -5.23 26.16
CA ASN A 130 0.17 -5.39 24.71
C ASN A 130 1.16 -6.41 24.15
N LYS A 131 2.35 -6.55 24.76
CA LYS A 131 3.35 -7.53 24.32
C LYS A 131 2.83 -8.96 24.41
N ASP A 132 2.23 -9.33 25.54
CA ASP A 132 1.68 -10.67 25.73
C ASP A 132 0.60 -10.97 24.69
N LEU A 133 -0.31 -10.02 24.46
CA LEU A 133 -1.33 -10.15 23.45
C LEU A 133 -0.74 -10.35 22.05
N TYR A 134 0.14 -9.45 21.62
CA TYR A 134 0.67 -9.46 20.25
C TYR A 134 1.58 -10.65 19.97
N VAL A 135 2.41 -11.06 20.94
CA VAL A 135 3.37 -12.16 20.75
C VAL A 135 2.72 -13.51 21.03
N ASN A 136 2.10 -13.68 22.21
CA ASN A 136 1.65 -14.99 22.67
C ASN A 136 0.25 -15.35 22.18
N THR A 137 -0.66 -14.37 22.05
CA THR A 137 -2.04 -14.64 21.61
C THR A 137 -2.18 -14.58 20.09
N LEU A 138 -1.55 -13.58 19.45
CA LEU A 138 -1.67 -13.38 18.00
C LEU A 138 -0.53 -13.98 17.18
N GLY A 139 0.56 -14.43 17.82
CA GLY A 139 1.70 -15.05 17.15
C GLY A 139 2.52 -14.07 16.30
N GLY A 140 2.51 -12.78 16.64
CA GLY A 140 3.24 -11.73 15.92
C GLY A 140 4.46 -11.20 16.66
N GLU A 141 5.02 -10.12 16.15
CA GLU A 141 6.08 -9.36 16.80
C GLU A 141 5.53 -8.07 17.43
N TYR A 142 6.14 -7.66 18.55
CA TYR A 142 5.73 -6.48 19.30
C TYR A 142 6.86 -5.47 19.43
N PHE A 143 6.52 -4.21 19.18
CA PHE A 143 7.40 -3.08 19.35
C PHE A 143 6.80 -2.05 20.31
N GLN A 144 7.61 -1.55 21.24
CA GLN A 144 7.11 -0.57 22.20
C GLN A 144 6.73 0.74 21.52
N TYR A 145 7.53 1.14 20.54
CA TYR A 145 7.27 2.31 19.70
C TYR A 145 7.83 2.09 18.30
N ALA A 146 7.09 2.58 17.31
CA ALA A 146 7.50 2.64 15.91
C ALA A 146 7.23 4.05 15.37
N VAL A 147 8.24 4.70 14.81
CA VAL A 147 8.16 6.08 14.30
C VAL A 147 8.59 6.10 12.84
N SER A 148 7.72 6.61 11.96
CA SER A 148 8.02 6.81 10.54
C SER A 148 7.22 7.97 9.95
N GLY A 149 7.80 8.68 8.99
CA GLY A 149 7.08 9.64 8.14
C GLY A 149 6.35 8.98 6.97
N THR A 150 6.47 7.66 6.79
CA THR A 150 5.87 6.90 5.68
C THR A 150 5.41 5.52 6.13
N ASN A 151 4.46 4.92 5.40
CA ASN A 151 4.00 3.56 5.70
C ASN A 151 5.07 2.50 5.34
N GLY A 152 5.11 1.41 6.10
CA GLY A 152 5.97 0.25 5.87
C GLY A 152 7.01 0.05 6.97
N MET A 153 7.06 -1.15 7.53
CA MET A 153 7.92 -1.48 8.67
C MET A 153 9.41 -1.26 8.39
N GLN A 154 9.88 -1.61 7.19
CA GLN A 154 11.27 -1.41 6.76
C GLN A 154 11.70 0.07 6.67
N LYS A 155 10.74 1.00 6.77
CA LYS A 155 10.99 2.45 6.75
C LYS A 155 10.82 3.08 8.13
N SER A 156 10.38 2.31 9.11
CA SER A 156 10.15 2.77 10.47
C SER A 156 11.41 2.62 11.32
N ARG A 157 11.64 3.57 12.22
CA ARG A 157 12.53 3.35 13.36
C ARG A 157 11.72 2.68 14.45
N VAL A 158 12.17 1.53 14.90
CA VAL A 158 11.45 0.67 15.81
C VAL A 158 12.29 0.47 17.06
N TYR A 159 11.68 0.56 18.23
CA TYR A 159 12.36 0.26 19.48
C TYR A 159 12.01 -1.14 19.95
N GLU A 160 13.06 -1.94 20.03
CA GLU A 160 13.07 -3.24 20.65
C GLU A 160 13.62 -3.06 22.07
N SER A 161 12.87 -3.51 23.07
CA SER A 161 13.41 -3.57 24.43
C SER A 161 14.60 -4.53 24.43
N LEU A 162 15.78 -4.06 24.86
CA LEU A 162 16.98 -4.90 24.95
C LEU A 162 16.68 -6.22 25.70
N PRO A 163 17.21 -7.36 25.24
CA PRO A 163 17.07 -8.60 25.99
C PRO A 163 17.64 -8.40 27.40
N LYS A 164 16.84 -8.74 28.42
CA LYS A 164 17.33 -8.81 29.80
C LYS A 164 18.43 -9.88 29.80
N HIS A 165 19.69 -9.45 29.86
CA HIS A 165 20.77 -10.36 30.21
C HIS A 165 20.47 -10.90 31.62
N SER A 166 20.30 -12.22 31.67
CA SER A 166 20.07 -13.04 32.87
C SER A 166 21.19 -12.89 33.88
#